data_AF-A0A928T3F2-F1
#
_entry.id   AF-A0A928T3F2-F1
#
_cell.length_a   1.000
_cell.length_b   1.000
_cell.length_c   1.000
_cell.angle_alpha   90.00
_cell.angle_beta   90.00
_cell.angle_gamma   90.00
#
_symmetry.space_group_name_H-M   'P 1'
#
loop_
_entity.id
_entity.type
_entity.pdbx_description
1 polymer ?
#
loop_
_entity_poly.entity_id
_entity_poly.type
_entity_poly.pdbx_seq_one_letter_code
_entity_poly.pdbx_strand_id
1 'polypeptide(L)'
;MAAGVKTRRARWLRRLSIALGASLASVIALWVAIHRVPGFGPWLADRGRSVLGVNAVARIEAFAYGVEDRLRRLARSGTAPEAAWELPAPRASAAPPPGDGGSDAPPPPPFWRPKDVGALHPKVATPVDGVWVPVVDPRHPEAPPLLWKTQLHPDKTRPWAALFVVALEVAKVELHLVTGIVDPKPTTSAGREAKRPGRIDPAHRGRLLAAFNGGFKTEHGNYGLRTAGVTFVPARAISCTIAAYDDGTLRVGTWKALADGEARMRFWRGTPPCLFESGKRHASLWDEETRGWGAALEGETVIRRSALGLSASGDVLYVGLGDHTTARALADGMSHAGADAVAQLDVNYSFPKLVLFSEPTPGKLEAETLFKGFVFEKDDYAERASPRDFFYLTRRE
;
A
#
# COMPACT_ATOMS: atom_id res chain seq x y z
N MET A 1 58.59 30.64 27.27
CA MET A 1 57.98 29.84 26.18
C MET A 1 56.44 29.65 26.28
N ALA A 2 55.72 30.30 27.21
CA ALA A 2 54.26 30.11 27.37
C ALA A 2 53.37 31.08 26.58
N ALA A 3 53.88 32.22 26.10
CA ALA A 3 53.10 33.22 25.35
C ALA A 3 52.83 32.84 23.87
N GLY A 4 53.72 32.05 23.25
CA GLY A 4 53.59 31.62 21.84
C GLY A 4 52.55 30.52 21.60
N VAL A 5 52.20 29.75 22.64
CA VAL A 5 51.26 28.62 22.54
C VAL A 5 49.80 29.07 22.61
N LYS A 6 49.47 30.07 23.46
CA LYS A 6 48.12 30.64 23.56
C LYS A 6 47.67 31.33 22.26
N THR A 7 48.57 32.03 21.58
CA THR A 7 48.25 32.73 20.32
C THR A 7 48.09 31.80 19.11
N ARG A 8 48.69 30.60 19.12
CA ARG A 8 48.47 29.59 18.08
C ARG A 8 47.12 28.89 18.21
N ARG A 9 46.69 28.56 19.44
CA ARG A 9 45.39 27.91 19.71
C ARG A 9 44.21 28.82 19.37
N ALA A 10 44.29 30.12 19.72
CA ALA A 10 43.28 31.11 19.37
C ALA A 10 43.17 31.35 17.85
N ARG A 11 44.29 31.35 17.12
CA ARG A 11 44.31 31.44 15.65
C ARG A 11 43.72 30.20 14.98
N TRP A 12 43.94 29.02 15.56
CA TRP A 12 43.41 27.77 15.03
C TRP A 12 41.88 27.65 15.24
N LEU A 13 41.39 28.01 16.43
CA LEU A 13 39.95 28.10 16.72
C LEU A 13 39.25 29.14 15.84
N ARG A 14 39.87 30.30 15.60
CA ARG A 14 39.33 31.33 14.69
C ARG A 14 39.29 30.86 13.24
N ARG A 15 40.29 30.09 12.79
CA ARG A 15 40.29 29.46 11.46
C ARG A 15 39.22 28.38 11.34
N LEU A 16 39.00 27.60 12.39
CA LEU A 16 37.92 26.62 12.45
C LEU A 16 36.54 27.27 12.43
N SER A 17 36.33 28.34 13.20
CA SER A 17 35.05 29.06 13.19
C SER A 17 34.79 29.76 11.86
N ILE A 18 35.83 30.31 11.21
CA ILE A 18 35.73 30.86 9.85
C ILE A 18 35.42 29.75 8.84
N ALA A 19 36.07 28.58 8.94
CA ALA A 19 35.80 27.44 8.07
C ALA A 19 34.37 26.90 8.28
N LEU A 20 33.90 26.81 9.52
CA LEU A 20 32.53 26.40 9.85
C LEU A 20 31.50 27.41 9.34
N GLY A 21 31.76 28.71 9.53
CA GLY A 21 30.92 29.80 9.04
C GLY A 21 30.86 29.86 7.52
N ALA A 22 31.99 29.67 6.84
CA ALA A 22 32.06 29.60 5.38
C ALA A 22 31.34 28.35 4.83
N SER A 23 31.43 27.22 5.53
CA SER A 23 30.69 26.00 5.19
C SER A 23 29.19 26.21 5.34
N LEU A 24 28.73 26.78 6.45
CA LEU A 24 27.32 27.08 6.68
C LEU A 24 26.77 28.09 5.66
N ALA A 25 27.53 29.15 5.38
CA ALA A 25 27.16 30.14 4.36
C ALA A 25 27.07 29.51 2.96
N SER A 26 27.95 28.56 2.64
CA SER A 26 27.94 27.83 1.36
C SER A 26 26.73 26.91 1.25
N VAL A 27 26.33 26.24 2.34
CA VAL A 27 25.11 25.42 2.40
C VAL A 27 23.86 26.28 2.21
N ILE A 28 23.79 27.44 2.87
CA ILE A 28 22.67 28.37 2.73
C ILE A 28 22.61 28.95 1.32
N ALA A 29 23.76 29.36 0.75
CA ALA A 29 23.83 29.88 -0.61
C ALA A 29 23.40 28.83 -1.64
N LEU A 30 23.81 27.57 -1.47
CA LEU A 30 23.40 26.46 -2.32
C LEU A 30 21.89 26.18 -2.18
N TRP A 31 21.36 26.20 -0.97
CA TRP A 31 19.92 26.05 -0.71
C TRP A 31 19.10 27.14 -1.39
N VAL A 32 19.52 28.41 -1.26
CA VAL A 32 18.89 29.55 -1.94
C VAL A 32 18.98 29.40 -3.45
N ALA A 33 20.13 29.01 -4.00
CA ALA A 33 20.32 28.82 -5.43
C ALA A 33 19.39 27.74 -5.98
N ILE A 34 19.21 26.62 -5.27
CA ILE A 34 18.30 25.54 -5.67
C ILE A 34 16.83 26.02 -5.69
N HIS A 35 16.41 26.83 -4.71
CA HIS A 35 14.99 27.20 -4.55
C HIS A 35 14.57 28.51 -5.24
N ARG A 36 15.52 29.41 -5.54
CA ARG A 36 15.23 30.74 -6.10
C ARG A 36 15.66 30.90 -7.55
N VAL A 37 16.50 30.00 -8.08
CA VAL A 37 16.96 30.06 -9.48
C VAL A 37 16.26 28.95 -10.28
N PRO A 38 15.28 29.29 -11.15
CA PRO A 38 14.59 28.32 -11.99
C PRO A 38 15.58 27.51 -12.84
N GLY A 39 15.49 26.18 -12.79
CA GLY A 39 16.34 25.29 -13.58
C GLY A 39 17.74 25.00 -12.99
N PHE A 40 18.17 25.67 -11.91
CA PHE A 40 19.47 25.41 -11.29
C PHE A 40 19.57 24.03 -10.62
N GLY A 41 18.50 23.60 -9.94
CA GLY A 41 18.41 22.25 -9.35
C GLY A 41 18.57 21.14 -10.41
N PRO A 42 17.76 21.15 -11.49
CA PRO A 42 17.91 20.22 -12.61
C PRO A 42 19.31 20.26 -13.25
N TRP A 43 19.85 21.45 -13.52
CA TRP A 43 21.20 21.60 -14.09
C TRP A 43 22.30 21.04 -13.18
N LEU A 44 22.23 21.29 -11.88
CA LEU A 44 23.18 20.77 -10.90
C LEU A 44 23.08 19.24 -10.78
N ALA A 45 21.87 18.69 -10.82
CA ALA A 45 21.63 17.25 -10.84
C ALA A 45 22.20 16.60 -12.12
N ASP A 46 21.98 17.19 -13.29
CA ASP A 46 22.49 16.67 -14.57
C ASP A 46 24.02 16.76 -14.68
N ARG A 47 24.62 17.85 -14.19
CA ARG A 47 26.08 17.95 -14.06
C ARG A 47 26.63 16.96 -13.04
N GLY A 48 25.98 16.78 -11.89
CA GLY A 48 26.35 15.76 -10.90
C GLY A 48 26.33 14.34 -11.49
N ARG A 49 25.29 14.01 -12.29
CA ARG A 49 25.16 12.72 -12.99
C ARG A 49 26.28 12.51 -14.01
N SER A 50 26.70 13.56 -14.72
CA SER A 50 27.78 13.50 -15.71
C SER A 50 29.18 13.31 -15.12
N VAL A 51 29.42 13.74 -13.88
CA VAL A 51 30.75 13.72 -13.24
C VAL A 51 30.92 12.57 -12.25
N LEU A 52 29.88 12.23 -11.47
CA LEU A 52 29.97 11.24 -10.38
C LEU A 52 29.38 9.87 -10.76
N GLY A 53 28.65 9.80 -11.88
CA GLY A 53 27.90 8.61 -12.29
C GLY A 53 26.59 8.45 -11.51
N VAL A 54 25.60 7.84 -12.17
CA VAL A 54 24.22 7.70 -11.67
C VAL A 54 24.16 7.07 -10.26
N ASN A 55 25.01 6.09 -9.99
CA ASN A 55 25.05 5.39 -8.69
C ASN A 55 25.64 6.21 -7.54
N ALA A 56 26.47 7.22 -7.81
CA ALA A 56 27.00 8.10 -6.76
C ALA A 56 25.99 9.20 -6.41
N VAL A 57 25.31 9.76 -7.42
CA VAL A 57 24.22 10.73 -7.20
C VAL A 57 23.07 10.09 -6.43
N ALA A 58 22.66 8.87 -6.78
CA ALA A 58 21.64 8.14 -6.04
C ALA A 58 22.01 7.91 -4.56
N ARG A 59 23.31 7.70 -4.26
CA ARG A 59 23.81 7.56 -2.88
C ARG A 59 23.80 8.89 -2.12
N ILE A 60 24.13 10.00 -2.77
CA ILE A 60 24.08 11.34 -2.16
C ILE A 60 22.62 11.75 -1.89
N GLU A 61 21.73 11.53 -2.85
CA GLU A 61 20.29 11.76 -2.67
C GLU A 61 19.74 10.91 -1.52
N ALA A 62 20.04 9.60 -1.48
CA ALA A 62 19.63 8.73 -0.37
C ALA A 62 20.15 9.21 0.99
N PHE A 63 21.39 9.69 1.05
CA PHE A 63 21.94 10.29 2.27
C PHE A 63 21.19 11.56 2.69
N ALA A 64 20.90 12.47 1.76
CA ALA A 64 20.16 13.70 2.04
C ALA A 64 18.75 13.42 2.57
N TYR A 65 18.01 12.51 1.94
CA TYR A 65 16.69 12.09 2.43
C TYR A 65 16.77 11.38 3.77
N GLY A 66 17.80 10.56 4.01
CA GLY A 66 18.02 9.93 5.31
C GLY A 66 18.29 10.96 6.43
N VAL A 67 18.94 12.09 6.12
CA VAL A 67 19.12 13.20 7.05
C VAL A 67 17.80 13.96 7.29
N GLU A 68 17.06 14.27 6.24
CA GLU A 68 15.76 14.94 6.35
C GLU A 68 14.77 14.12 7.17
N ASP A 69 14.70 12.82 6.90
CA ASP A 69 13.83 11.91 7.64
C ASP A 69 14.22 11.80 9.12
N ARG A 70 15.53 11.79 9.45
CA ARG A 70 15.98 11.88 10.85
C ARG A 70 15.51 13.16 11.53
N LEU A 71 15.57 14.30 10.83
CA LEU A 71 15.08 15.58 11.36
C LEU A 71 13.56 15.55 11.57
N ARG A 72 12.79 15.02 10.62
CA ARG A 72 11.33 14.84 10.76
C ARG A 72 10.98 13.92 11.93
N ARG A 73 11.72 12.82 12.10
CA ARG A 73 11.56 11.90 13.24
C ARG A 73 11.84 12.57 14.57
N LEU A 74 12.90 13.38 14.67
CA LEU A 74 13.19 14.14 15.88
C LEU A 74 12.09 15.17 16.16
N ALA A 75 11.66 15.92 15.13
CA ALA A 75 10.61 16.93 15.24
C ALA A 75 9.25 16.34 15.66
N ARG A 76 8.96 15.09 15.30
CA ARG A 76 7.72 14.37 15.61
C ARG A 76 7.87 13.26 16.66
N SER A 77 9.00 13.22 17.36
CA SER A 77 9.32 12.14 18.32
C SER A 77 8.36 12.05 19.51
N GLY A 78 7.61 13.13 19.80
CA GLY A 78 6.58 13.18 20.85
C GLY A 78 5.15 12.95 20.37
N THR A 79 4.92 12.65 19.09
CA THR A 79 3.55 12.41 18.59
C THR A 79 3.11 11.00 18.99
N ALA A 80 2.03 10.90 19.76
CA ALA A 80 1.44 9.62 20.15
C ALA A 80 0.79 8.93 18.93
N PRO A 81 0.80 7.59 18.87
CA PRO A 81 0.03 6.85 17.86
C PRO A 81 -1.48 7.10 18.06
N GLU A 82 -2.23 7.17 16.96
CA GLU A 82 -3.66 7.47 16.98
C GLU A 82 -4.47 6.23 16.60
N ALA A 83 -5.50 5.93 17.39
CA ALA A 83 -6.46 4.90 17.06
C ALA A 83 -7.45 5.46 16.03
N ALA A 84 -7.58 4.81 14.88
CA ALA A 84 -8.47 5.29 13.82
C ALA A 84 -9.95 5.05 14.13
N TRP A 85 -10.26 4.17 15.08
CA TRP A 85 -11.60 3.89 15.56
C TRP A 85 -11.58 3.36 17.00
N GLU A 86 -12.74 3.38 17.64
CA GLU A 86 -12.97 2.68 18.90
C GLU A 86 -13.33 1.22 18.62
N LEU A 87 -12.94 0.32 19.53
CA LEU A 87 -13.39 -1.06 19.44
C LEU A 87 -14.90 -1.11 19.70
N PRO A 88 -15.68 -1.85 18.88
CA PRO A 88 -17.06 -2.14 19.23
C PRO A 88 -17.10 -2.75 20.63
N ALA A 89 -18.07 -2.34 21.44
CA ALA A 89 -18.35 -3.05 22.68
C ALA A 89 -18.54 -4.54 22.34
N PRO A 90 -17.98 -5.46 23.15
CA PRO A 90 -18.27 -6.88 22.95
C PRO A 90 -19.78 -7.02 22.87
N ARG A 91 -20.31 -7.45 21.71
CA ARG A 91 -21.70 -7.91 21.66
C ARG A 91 -21.74 -9.02 22.69
N ALA A 92 -22.44 -8.80 23.80
CA ALA A 92 -22.78 -9.87 24.71
C ALA A 92 -23.33 -10.96 23.80
N SER A 93 -22.64 -12.11 23.74
CA SER A 93 -23.22 -13.30 23.16
C SER A 93 -24.57 -13.41 23.84
N ALA A 94 -25.65 -13.22 23.08
CA ALA A 94 -26.98 -13.31 23.64
C ALA A 94 -27.00 -14.68 24.33
N ALA A 95 -27.07 -14.67 25.67
CA ALA A 95 -27.28 -15.89 26.40
C ALA A 95 -28.50 -16.55 25.75
N PRO A 96 -28.44 -17.86 25.43
CA PRO A 96 -29.61 -18.52 24.89
C PRO A 96 -30.78 -18.21 25.83
N PRO A 97 -31.95 -17.79 25.32
CA PRO A 97 -33.10 -17.56 26.16
C PRO A 97 -33.30 -18.80 27.05
N PRO A 98 -33.64 -18.65 28.34
CA PRO A 98 -33.91 -19.80 29.20
C PRO A 98 -34.97 -20.65 28.51
N GLY A 99 -34.60 -21.91 28.25
CA GLY A 99 -35.24 -22.73 27.23
C GLY A 99 -36.71 -22.98 27.50
N ASP A 100 -37.52 -22.72 26.47
CA ASP A 100 -38.71 -23.52 26.23
C ASP A 100 -38.29 -24.70 25.35
N GLY A 101 -38.59 -25.90 25.83
CA GLY A 101 -38.10 -27.16 25.26
C GLY A 101 -38.45 -27.33 23.78
N GLY A 102 -37.51 -27.92 23.05
CA GLY A 102 -37.76 -28.49 21.72
C GLY A 102 -37.21 -27.67 20.56
N SER A 103 -35.87 -27.59 20.44
CA SER A 103 -35.24 -27.49 19.12
C SER A 103 -33.83 -28.05 19.22
N ASP A 104 -33.64 -29.25 18.69
CA ASP A 104 -32.35 -29.93 18.52
C ASP A 104 -31.58 -29.35 17.30
N ALA A 105 -31.88 -28.10 16.94
CA ALA A 105 -31.22 -27.42 15.82
C ALA A 105 -29.77 -27.11 16.23
N PRO A 106 -28.77 -27.52 15.42
CA PRO A 106 -27.38 -27.13 15.65
C PRO A 106 -27.29 -25.61 15.73
N PRO A 107 -26.48 -25.05 16.65
CA PRO A 107 -26.21 -23.62 16.65
C PRO A 107 -25.73 -23.20 15.25
N PRO A 108 -26.15 -22.03 14.73
CA PRO A 108 -25.70 -21.57 13.43
C PRO A 108 -24.17 -21.58 13.40
N PRO A 109 -23.55 -22.03 12.30
CA PRO A 109 -22.10 -22.12 12.23
C PRO A 109 -21.50 -20.74 12.54
N PRO A 110 -20.39 -20.68 13.30
CA PRO A 110 -19.76 -19.42 13.60
C PRO A 110 -19.40 -18.71 12.30
N PHE A 111 -19.82 -17.45 12.18
CA PHE A 111 -19.39 -16.61 11.05
C PHE A 111 -17.87 -16.54 11.03
N TRP A 112 -17.28 -16.65 9.85
CA TRP A 112 -15.84 -16.56 9.69
C TRP A 112 -15.33 -15.19 10.19
N ARG A 113 -14.27 -15.22 11.02
CA ARG A 113 -13.49 -14.02 11.37
C ARG A 113 -11.99 -14.35 11.43
N PRO A 114 -11.10 -13.42 11.00
CA PRO A 114 -9.68 -13.57 11.23
C PRO A 114 -9.34 -13.57 12.73
N LYS A 115 -8.31 -14.34 13.11
CA LYS A 115 -7.79 -14.33 14.49
C LYS A 115 -7.05 -13.01 14.74
N ASP A 116 -7.27 -12.43 15.92
CA ASP A 116 -6.54 -11.23 16.37
C ASP A 116 -5.04 -11.53 16.44
N VAL A 117 -4.24 -10.65 15.85
CA VAL A 117 -2.79 -10.77 15.73
C VAL A 117 -2.06 -9.89 16.76
N GLY A 118 -2.79 -8.95 17.37
CA GLY A 118 -2.27 -7.98 18.33
C GLY A 118 -1.26 -7.01 17.71
N ALA A 119 -0.66 -6.19 18.56
CA ALA A 119 0.29 -5.18 18.13
C ALA A 119 1.58 -5.78 17.54
N LEU A 120 1.97 -5.33 16.35
CA LEU A 120 3.28 -5.64 15.76
C LEU A 120 4.41 -5.02 16.62
N HIS A 121 4.21 -3.79 17.10
CA HIS A 121 5.17 -3.05 17.91
C HIS A 121 4.51 -2.45 19.16
N PRO A 122 4.48 -3.18 20.29
CA PRO A 122 3.72 -2.76 21.49
C PRO A 122 4.04 -1.36 22.03
N LYS A 123 5.25 -0.84 21.81
CA LYS A 123 5.68 0.49 22.28
C LYS A 123 5.08 1.66 21.52
N VAL A 124 4.60 1.43 20.30
CA VAL A 124 4.04 2.46 19.41
C VAL A 124 2.64 2.08 18.93
N ALA A 125 2.02 1.12 19.61
CA ALA A 125 0.70 0.61 19.26
C ALA A 125 -0.39 1.29 20.07
N THR A 126 -1.62 1.15 19.58
CA THR A 126 -2.84 1.50 20.29
C THR A 126 -3.59 0.23 20.71
N PRO A 127 -4.62 0.31 21.57
CA PRO A 127 -5.42 -0.86 21.93
C PRO A 127 -6.14 -1.54 20.75
N VAL A 128 -6.30 -0.86 19.61
CA VAL A 128 -6.96 -1.42 18.42
C VAL A 128 -6.00 -2.16 17.48
N ASP A 129 -4.69 -2.04 17.71
CA ASP A 129 -3.68 -2.64 16.84
C ASP A 129 -3.81 -4.17 16.80
N GLY A 130 -4.04 -4.71 15.59
CA GLY A 130 -4.16 -6.14 15.34
C GLY A 130 -5.44 -6.79 15.86
N VAL A 131 -6.44 -6.00 16.24
CA VAL A 131 -7.78 -6.47 16.60
C VAL A 131 -8.71 -6.33 15.40
N TRP A 132 -9.31 -7.44 14.98
CA TRP A 132 -10.20 -7.47 13.81
C TRP A 132 -11.62 -7.04 14.17
N VAL A 133 -12.07 -5.99 13.50
CA VAL A 133 -13.40 -5.38 13.67
C VAL A 133 -14.24 -5.66 12.42
N PRO A 134 -15.50 -6.08 12.56
CA PRO A 134 -16.35 -6.34 11.39
C PRO A 134 -16.63 -5.04 10.64
N VAL A 135 -16.68 -5.13 9.31
CA VAL A 135 -17.08 -4.04 8.43
C VAL A 135 -18.53 -4.27 8.01
N VAL A 136 -19.36 -3.26 8.27
CA VAL A 136 -20.77 -3.26 7.84
C VAL A 136 -20.82 -2.98 6.34
N ASP A 137 -21.54 -3.81 5.59
CA ASP A 137 -21.87 -3.54 4.20
C ASP A 137 -22.99 -2.49 4.16
N PRO A 138 -22.78 -1.29 3.60
CA PRO A 138 -23.80 -0.24 3.55
C PRO A 138 -25.11 -0.66 2.88
N ARG A 139 -25.06 -1.62 1.94
CA ARG A 139 -26.24 -2.12 1.23
C ARG A 139 -26.89 -3.32 1.89
N HIS A 140 -26.17 -3.98 2.81
CA HIS A 140 -26.65 -5.15 3.54
C HIS A 140 -26.24 -5.08 5.02
N PRO A 141 -26.72 -4.08 5.79
CA PRO A 141 -26.23 -3.81 7.15
C PRO A 141 -26.54 -4.94 8.15
N GLU A 142 -27.62 -5.69 7.91
CA GLU A 142 -28.04 -6.81 8.75
C GLU A 142 -27.39 -8.15 8.37
N ALA A 143 -26.67 -8.20 7.24
CA ALA A 143 -26.02 -9.42 6.80
C ALA A 143 -24.76 -9.70 7.63
N PRO A 144 -24.35 -10.99 7.76
CA PRO A 144 -23.07 -11.32 8.36
C PRO A 144 -21.91 -10.59 7.67
N PRO A 145 -20.92 -10.08 8.42
CA PRO A 145 -19.81 -9.34 7.85
C PRO A 145 -18.94 -10.25 6.98
N LEU A 146 -18.68 -9.82 5.75
CA LEU A 146 -17.74 -10.48 4.84
C LEU A 146 -16.34 -9.84 4.87
N LEU A 147 -16.26 -8.61 5.38
CA LEU A 147 -15.05 -7.82 5.48
C LEU A 147 -14.73 -7.59 6.96
N TRP A 148 -13.46 -7.69 7.30
CA TRP A 148 -12.94 -7.38 8.63
C TRP A 148 -11.80 -6.38 8.49
N LYS A 149 -11.73 -5.39 9.35
CA LYS A 149 -10.66 -4.38 9.33
C LYS A 149 -9.84 -4.41 10.62
N THR A 150 -8.56 -4.13 10.48
CA THR A 150 -7.64 -3.88 11.61
C THR A 150 -6.74 -2.68 11.30
N GLN A 151 -6.19 -2.08 12.34
CA GLN A 151 -5.10 -1.11 12.25
C GLN A 151 -3.82 -1.77 12.76
N LEU A 152 -2.67 -1.30 12.28
CA LEU A 152 -1.34 -1.62 12.80
C LEU A 152 -0.47 -0.35 12.72
N HIS A 153 0.43 -0.18 13.69
CA HIS A 153 1.53 0.78 13.63
C HIS A 153 2.83 0.03 13.28
N PRO A 154 3.19 -0.06 11.99
CA PRO A 154 4.25 -0.94 11.53
C PRO A 154 5.68 -0.38 11.68
N ASP A 155 5.84 0.84 12.18
CA ASP A 155 7.13 1.52 12.27
C ASP A 155 7.46 1.94 13.70
N LYS A 156 8.47 1.28 14.31
CA LYS A 156 8.93 1.57 15.67
C LYS A 156 9.44 3.01 15.87
N THR A 157 9.84 3.67 14.79
CA THR A 157 10.45 5.01 14.81
C THR A 157 9.53 6.10 14.31
N ARG A 158 8.34 5.75 13.78
CA ARG A 158 7.32 6.68 13.28
C ARG A 158 5.96 6.27 13.84
N PRO A 159 5.63 6.62 15.10
CA PRO A 159 4.36 6.25 15.72
C PRO A 159 3.12 6.80 15.00
N TRP A 160 3.26 7.80 14.15
CA TRP A 160 2.18 8.33 13.30
C TRP A 160 1.99 7.55 11.98
N ALA A 161 2.88 6.60 11.65
CA ALA A 161 2.71 5.74 10.49
C ALA A 161 1.69 4.64 10.82
N ALA A 162 0.64 4.54 10.01
CA ALA A 162 -0.44 3.58 10.21
C ALA A 162 -0.60 2.70 8.98
N LEU A 163 -0.93 1.43 9.21
CA LEU A 163 -1.36 0.49 8.21
C LEU A 163 -2.78 0.03 8.55
N PHE A 164 -3.70 0.22 7.61
CA PHE A 164 -5.04 -0.32 7.67
C PHE A 164 -5.12 -1.57 6.81
N VAL A 165 -5.63 -2.67 7.36
CA VAL A 165 -5.76 -3.93 6.63
C VAL A 165 -7.21 -4.38 6.64
N VAL A 166 -7.72 -4.76 5.48
CA VAL A 166 -9.03 -5.42 5.32
C VAL A 166 -8.80 -6.87 4.95
N ALA A 167 -9.41 -7.81 5.69
CA ALA A 167 -9.37 -9.24 5.43
C ALA A 167 -10.74 -9.76 4.96
N LEU A 168 -10.72 -10.68 4.01
CA LEU A 168 -11.90 -11.30 3.41
C LEU A 168 -11.67 -12.81 3.21
N GLU A 169 -12.73 -13.60 3.40
CA GLU A 169 -12.72 -15.03 3.08
C GLU A 169 -12.86 -15.24 1.57
N VAL A 170 -11.85 -15.84 0.92
CA VAL A 170 -11.82 -16.05 -0.54
C VAL A 170 -12.98 -16.92 -1.03
N ALA A 171 -13.48 -17.83 -0.19
CA ALA A 171 -14.63 -18.68 -0.49
C ALA A 171 -15.96 -17.90 -0.60
N LYS A 172 -16.04 -16.66 -0.08
CA LYS A 172 -17.26 -15.84 -0.08
C LYS A 172 -17.22 -14.69 -1.09
N VAL A 173 -16.05 -14.43 -1.69
CA VAL A 173 -15.85 -13.29 -2.57
C VAL A 173 -15.20 -13.68 -3.89
N GLU A 174 -15.48 -12.89 -4.91
CA GLU A 174 -14.83 -12.98 -6.20
C GLU A 174 -14.10 -11.66 -6.48
N LEU A 175 -12.80 -11.77 -6.76
CA LEU A 175 -11.94 -10.67 -7.13
C LEU A 175 -11.99 -10.48 -8.64
N HIS A 176 -12.11 -9.23 -9.08
CA HIS A 176 -12.15 -8.84 -10.48
C HIS A 176 -11.10 -7.77 -10.76
N LEU A 177 -10.61 -7.71 -12.00
CA LEU A 177 -9.64 -6.71 -12.46
C LEU A 177 -10.19 -5.93 -13.66
N VAL A 178 -10.23 -4.60 -13.53
CA VAL A 178 -10.65 -3.68 -14.59
C VAL A 178 -9.46 -2.88 -15.07
N THR A 179 -9.31 -2.78 -16.38
CA THR A 179 -8.32 -1.87 -16.97
C THR A 179 -8.77 -0.42 -16.84
N GLY A 180 -7.87 0.49 -16.46
CA GLY A 180 -8.13 1.92 -16.53
C GLY A 180 -8.24 2.43 -17.97
N ILE A 181 -8.85 3.60 -18.17
CA ILE A 181 -8.97 4.22 -19.50
C ILE A 181 -7.65 4.84 -19.99
N VAL A 182 -6.72 5.18 -19.09
CA VAL A 182 -5.41 5.77 -19.43
C VAL A 182 -4.29 4.77 -19.18
N ASP A 183 -4.17 4.30 -17.95
CA ASP A 183 -3.10 3.43 -17.46
C ASP A 183 -3.63 2.07 -16.95
N PRO A 184 -2.82 1.01 -17.00
CA PRO A 184 -1.50 0.94 -17.63
C PRO A 184 -1.62 1.04 -19.16
N LYS A 185 -0.77 1.87 -19.79
CA LYS A 185 -0.70 1.97 -21.25
C LYS A 185 -0.37 0.61 -21.89
N PRO A 186 -1.18 0.11 -22.83
CA PRO A 186 -0.91 -1.17 -23.48
C PRO A 186 0.35 -1.11 -24.36
N THR A 187 1.17 -2.14 -24.30
CA THR A 187 2.39 -2.27 -25.12
C THR A 187 2.24 -3.30 -26.24
N THR A 188 1.25 -4.20 -26.15
CA THR A 188 0.90 -5.15 -27.20
C THR A 188 -0.12 -4.56 -28.20
N SER A 189 -0.21 -5.11 -29.41
CA SER A 189 -1.23 -4.69 -30.39
C SER A 189 -2.65 -5.05 -29.93
N ALA A 190 -2.86 -6.29 -29.47
CA ALA A 190 -4.15 -6.73 -28.95
C ALA A 190 -4.65 -5.85 -27.78
N GLY A 191 -3.74 -5.44 -26.88
CA GLY A 191 -4.08 -4.56 -25.78
C GLY A 191 -4.44 -3.13 -26.20
N ARG A 192 -3.87 -2.62 -27.30
CA ARG A 192 -4.22 -1.30 -27.86
C ARG A 192 -5.60 -1.29 -28.51
N GLU A 193 -6.02 -2.42 -29.07
CA GLU A 193 -7.32 -2.59 -29.74
C GLU A 193 -8.44 -3.00 -28.77
N ALA A 194 -8.09 -3.60 -27.63
CA ALA A 194 -9.05 -4.07 -26.65
C ALA A 194 -9.80 -2.94 -25.94
N LYS A 195 -11.05 -3.23 -25.55
CA LYS A 195 -11.88 -2.32 -24.77
C LYS A 195 -11.27 -2.11 -23.38
N ARG A 196 -11.26 -0.85 -22.95
CA ARG A 196 -10.77 -0.43 -21.63
C ARG A 196 -11.87 0.34 -20.90
N PRO A 197 -12.79 -0.35 -20.20
CA PRO A 197 -14.01 0.29 -19.71
C PRO A 197 -13.76 1.28 -18.56
N GLY A 198 -12.72 1.06 -17.75
CA GLY A 198 -12.43 1.87 -16.56
C GLY A 198 -13.54 1.89 -15.52
N ARG A 199 -14.55 1.03 -15.63
CA ARG A 199 -15.69 0.97 -14.72
C ARG A 199 -16.06 -0.45 -14.36
N ILE A 200 -16.66 -0.60 -13.19
CA ILE A 200 -17.25 -1.85 -12.73
C ILE A 200 -18.32 -2.30 -13.72
N ASP A 201 -18.33 -3.59 -14.02
CA ASP A 201 -19.31 -4.19 -14.92
C ASP A 201 -20.73 -3.99 -14.34
N PRO A 202 -21.68 -3.42 -15.10
CA PRO A 202 -23.08 -3.29 -14.67
C PRO A 202 -23.68 -4.61 -14.17
N ALA A 203 -23.31 -5.76 -14.75
CA ALA A 203 -23.80 -7.07 -14.33
C ALA A 203 -23.38 -7.46 -12.91
N HIS A 204 -22.32 -6.84 -12.37
CA HIS A 204 -21.80 -7.14 -11.05
C HIS A 204 -22.28 -6.17 -9.96
N ARG A 205 -22.94 -5.06 -10.33
CA ARG A 205 -23.38 -4.02 -9.39
C ARG A 205 -24.29 -4.56 -8.28
N GLY A 206 -25.18 -5.50 -8.60
CA GLY A 206 -26.09 -6.11 -7.62
C GLY A 206 -25.40 -6.87 -6.47
N ARG A 207 -24.16 -7.34 -6.69
CA ARG A 207 -23.39 -8.16 -5.73
C ARG A 207 -22.07 -7.51 -5.28
N LEU A 208 -21.83 -6.26 -5.65
CA LEU A 208 -20.62 -5.50 -5.34
C LEU A 208 -20.37 -5.34 -3.83
N LEU A 209 -19.12 -5.43 -3.40
CA LEU A 209 -18.73 -5.27 -1.99
C LEU A 209 -17.81 -4.07 -1.82
N ALA A 210 -16.69 -4.07 -2.55
CA ALA A 210 -15.64 -3.08 -2.40
C ALA A 210 -14.84 -2.92 -3.69
N ALA A 211 -14.13 -1.81 -3.82
CA ALA A 211 -13.14 -1.60 -4.87
C ALA A 211 -11.89 -0.94 -4.30
N PHE A 212 -10.74 -1.23 -4.89
CA PHE A 212 -9.46 -0.67 -4.48
C PHE A 212 -8.52 -0.55 -5.68
N ASN A 213 -7.52 0.32 -5.56
CA ASN A 213 -6.64 0.66 -6.68
C ASN A 213 -5.85 -0.54 -7.22
N GLY A 214 -5.41 -0.43 -8.47
CA GLY A 214 -4.63 -1.45 -9.16
C GLY A 214 -3.12 -1.30 -9.00
N GLY A 215 -2.40 -1.84 -9.99
CA GLY A 215 -0.94 -1.84 -10.01
C GLY A 215 -0.32 -0.55 -10.53
N PHE A 216 1.00 -0.56 -10.68
CA PHE A 216 1.77 0.56 -11.20
C PHE A 216 1.50 0.81 -12.69
N LYS A 217 1.68 2.06 -13.13
CA LYS A 217 1.70 2.41 -14.55
C LYS A 217 2.73 1.58 -15.32
N THR A 218 2.48 1.41 -16.62
CA THR A 218 3.44 0.83 -17.58
C THR A 218 4.80 1.51 -17.48
N GLU A 219 4.83 2.85 -17.49
CA GLU A 219 6.06 3.66 -17.40
C GLU A 219 6.85 3.47 -16.08
N HIS A 220 6.24 2.89 -15.05
CA HIS A 220 6.86 2.70 -13.73
C HIS A 220 7.33 1.26 -13.47
N GLY A 221 7.50 0.48 -14.54
CA GLY A 221 8.21 -0.79 -14.47
C GLY A 221 7.70 -1.89 -15.41
N ASN A 222 6.68 -1.63 -16.22
CA ASN A 222 6.14 -2.57 -17.21
C ASN A 222 5.82 -3.95 -16.63
N TYR A 223 5.24 -4.00 -15.43
CA TYR A 223 5.10 -5.25 -14.66
C TYR A 223 4.07 -6.23 -15.22
N GLY A 224 3.25 -5.79 -16.17
CA GLY A 224 2.35 -6.65 -16.91
C GLY A 224 0.90 -6.62 -16.44
N LEU A 225 -0.01 -6.90 -17.36
CA LEU A 225 -1.46 -6.94 -17.18
C LEU A 225 -2.05 -7.85 -18.26
N ARG A 226 -2.83 -8.85 -17.85
CA ARG A 226 -3.73 -9.62 -18.72
C ARG A 226 -5.09 -9.75 -18.07
N THR A 227 -6.14 -9.47 -18.83
CA THR A 227 -7.54 -9.66 -18.40
C THR A 227 -8.42 -9.86 -19.61
N ALA A 228 -9.56 -10.54 -19.45
CA ALA A 228 -10.49 -10.87 -20.53
C ALA A 228 -9.79 -11.53 -21.75
N GLY A 229 -8.83 -12.42 -21.48
CA GLY A 229 -8.05 -13.11 -22.52
C GLY A 229 -7.00 -12.26 -23.24
N VAL A 230 -6.94 -10.94 -22.99
CA VAL A 230 -6.03 -10.02 -23.68
C VAL A 230 -4.86 -9.64 -22.78
N THR A 231 -3.64 -9.87 -23.26
CA THR A 231 -2.42 -9.35 -22.61
C THR A 231 -2.19 -7.91 -23.06
N PHE A 232 -2.34 -6.95 -22.16
CA PHE A 232 -2.12 -5.53 -22.43
C PHE A 232 -0.65 -5.14 -22.29
N VAL A 233 0.01 -5.67 -21.28
CA VAL A 233 1.44 -5.48 -21.01
C VAL A 233 2.01 -6.86 -20.66
N PRO A 234 3.08 -7.34 -21.33
CA PRO A 234 3.70 -8.62 -21.01
C PRO A 234 4.20 -8.68 -19.56
N ALA A 235 4.15 -9.85 -18.95
CA ALA A 235 4.67 -10.04 -17.60
C ALA A 235 6.20 -9.97 -17.58
N ARG A 236 6.75 -9.52 -16.44
CA ARG A 236 8.20 -9.60 -16.18
C ARG A 236 8.47 -10.76 -15.25
N ALA A 237 9.54 -11.50 -15.50
CA ALA A 237 9.93 -12.64 -14.66
C ALA A 237 10.05 -12.31 -13.16
N ILE A 238 10.47 -11.08 -12.82
CA ILE A 238 10.65 -10.62 -11.44
C ILE A 238 9.37 -10.09 -10.77
N SER A 239 8.29 -9.89 -11.53
CA SER A 239 7.07 -9.25 -11.00
C SER A 239 6.40 -10.14 -9.98
N CYS A 240 5.98 -9.56 -8.86
CA CYS A 240 4.94 -10.21 -8.08
C CYS A 240 3.63 -10.14 -8.87
N THR A 241 3.00 -11.28 -9.08
CA THR A 241 1.82 -11.42 -9.91
C THR A 241 0.66 -11.86 -9.05
N ILE A 242 -0.41 -11.07 -9.10
CA ILE A 242 -1.72 -11.41 -8.56
C ILE A 242 -2.50 -12.11 -9.67
N ALA A 243 -2.85 -13.37 -9.50
CA ALA A 243 -3.54 -14.18 -10.49
C ALA A 243 -4.84 -14.75 -9.92
N ALA A 244 -5.92 -14.64 -10.70
CA ALA A 244 -7.18 -15.33 -10.43
C ALA A 244 -7.41 -16.39 -11.51
N TYR A 245 -7.69 -17.61 -11.07
CA TYR A 245 -7.91 -18.76 -11.93
C TYR A 245 -9.39 -18.98 -12.22
N ASP A 246 -9.68 -19.75 -13.26
CA ASP A 246 -11.06 -20.07 -13.67
C ASP A 246 -11.82 -20.88 -12.61
N ASP A 247 -11.11 -21.68 -11.81
CA ASP A 247 -11.66 -22.42 -10.66
C ASP A 247 -11.91 -21.54 -9.42
N GLY A 248 -11.62 -20.24 -9.52
CA GLY A 248 -11.77 -19.28 -8.43
C GLY A 248 -10.60 -19.27 -7.45
N THR A 249 -9.53 -20.03 -7.69
CA THR A 249 -8.30 -19.96 -6.92
C THR A 249 -7.61 -18.60 -7.11
N LEU A 250 -7.11 -18.03 -6.02
CA LEU A 250 -6.20 -16.89 -6.06
C LEU A 250 -4.76 -17.32 -5.78
N ARG A 251 -3.80 -16.71 -6.49
CA ARG A 251 -2.37 -16.85 -6.24
C ARG A 251 -1.71 -15.48 -6.24
N VAL A 252 -0.74 -15.31 -5.35
CA VAL A 252 0.21 -14.19 -5.35
C VAL A 252 1.61 -14.80 -5.32
N GLY A 253 2.44 -14.44 -6.28
CA GLY A 253 3.80 -14.98 -6.39
C GLY A 253 4.52 -14.44 -7.61
N THR A 254 5.80 -14.70 -7.70
CA THR A 254 6.66 -14.25 -8.79
C THR A 254 6.15 -14.82 -10.13
N TRP A 255 6.11 -14.02 -11.20
CA TRP A 255 5.65 -14.48 -12.52
C TRP A 255 6.35 -15.76 -12.96
N LYS A 256 7.67 -15.86 -12.74
CA LYS A 256 8.45 -17.07 -13.02
C LYS A 256 7.85 -18.34 -12.40
N ALA A 257 7.27 -18.25 -11.21
CA ALA A 257 6.65 -19.38 -10.52
C ALA A 257 5.22 -19.68 -11.01
N LEU A 258 4.53 -18.68 -11.57
CA LEU A 258 3.12 -18.79 -11.96
C LEU A 258 2.90 -18.99 -13.47
N ALA A 259 3.91 -18.72 -14.31
CA ALA A 259 3.80 -18.68 -15.77
C ALA A 259 3.21 -19.96 -16.38
N ASP A 260 3.58 -21.14 -15.88
CA ASP A 260 3.07 -22.43 -16.38
C ASP A 260 1.55 -22.58 -16.20
N GLY A 261 0.95 -21.82 -15.28
CA GLY A 261 -0.50 -21.79 -15.04
C GLY A 261 -1.27 -20.78 -15.88
N GLU A 262 -0.63 -19.96 -16.71
CA GLU A 262 -1.24 -18.79 -17.37
C GLU A 262 -2.52 -19.13 -18.15
N ALA A 263 -2.55 -20.28 -18.83
CA ALA A 263 -3.68 -20.71 -19.64
C ALA A 263 -4.99 -20.86 -18.85
N ARG A 264 -4.91 -21.10 -17.52
CA ARG A 264 -6.05 -21.26 -16.61
C ARG A 264 -6.36 -19.98 -15.81
N MET A 265 -5.62 -18.91 -16.06
CA MET A 265 -5.83 -17.63 -15.40
C MET A 265 -6.87 -16.82 -16.17
N ARG A 266 -7.91 -16.39 -15.46
CA ARG A 266 -8.91 -15.44 -15.95
C ARG A 266 -8.31 -14.06 -16.14
N PHE A 267 -7.50 -13.65 -15.16
CA PHE A 267 -6.66 -12.45 -15.24
C PHE A 267 -5.39 -12.64 -14.41
N TRP A 268 -4.38 -11.84 -14.74
CA TRP A 268 -3.25 -11.62 -13.86
C TRP A 268 -2.76 -10.17 -13.94
N ARG A 269 -2.24 -9.67 -12.82
CA ARG A 269 -1.67 -8.32 -12.72
C ARG A 269 -0.31 -8.39 -12.04
N GLY A 270 0.71 -7.97 -12.76
CA GLY A 270 2.05 -7.85 -12.20
C GLY A 270 2.29 -6.51 -11.51
N THR A 271 3.10 -6.56 -10.46
CA THR A 271 3.58 -5.42 -9.66
C THR A 271 5.12 -5.45 -9.59
N PRO A 272 5.77 -4.55 -8.83
CA PRO A 272 7.17 -4.76 -8.42
C PRO A 272 7.36 -6.15 -7.75
N PRO A 273 8.60 -6.59 -7.51
CA PRO A 273 8.89 -7.88 -6.88
C PRO A 273 8.08 -8.12 -5.61
N CYS A 274 7.82 -9.37 -5.25
CA CYS A 274 7.00 -9.65 -4.07
C CYS A 274 7.64 -9.04 -2.82
N LEU A 275 6.85 -8.43 -1.95
CA LEU A 275 7.32 -7.99 -0.62
C LEU A 275 7.58 -9.23 0.24
N PHE A 276 6.67 -10.19 0.17
CA PHE A 276 6.76 -11.53 0.75
C PHE A 276 6.31 -12.57 -0.28
N GLU A 277 6.95 -13.73 -0.28
CA GLU A 277 6.56 -14.90 -1.05
C GLU A 277 6.86 -16.15 -0.23
N SER A 278 5.88 -17.04 -0.04
CA SER A 278 6.03 -18.26 0.78
C SER A 278 6.54 -17.96 2.19
N GLY A 279 6.00 -16.90 2.81
CA GLY A 279 6.35 -16.46 4.17
C GLY A 279 7.74 -15.81 4.29
N LYS A 280 8.45 -15.61 3.17
CA LYS A 280 9.81 -15.05 3.16
C LYS A 280 9.80 -13.62 2.66
N ARG A 281 10.33 -12.71 3.48
CA ARG A 281 10.59 -11.32 3.11
C ARG A 281 11.60 -11.25 1.97
N HIS A 282 11.34 -10.40 0.99
CA HIS A 282 12.31 -10.13 -0.07
C HIS A 282 13.60 -9.50 0.48
N ALA A 283 14.76 -9.99 0.03
CA ALA A 283 16.06 -9.61 0.60
C ALA A 283 16.34 -8.09 0.56
N SER A 284 15.96 -7.41 -0.53
CA SER A 284 16.16 -5.95 -0.64
C SER A 284 15.37 -5.12 0.37
N LEU A 285 14.41 -5.69 1.11
CA LEU A 285 13.69 -4.99 2.18
C LEU A 285 14.48 -4.93 3.51
N TRP A 286 15.62 -5.61 3.60
CA TRP A 286 16.55 -5.43 4.73
C TRP A 286 17.25 -4.06 4.69
N ASP A 287 17.29 -3.42 3.53
CA ASP A 287 17.65 -2.01 3.37
C ASP A 287 16.39 -1.14 3.54
N GLU A 288 16.34 -0.34 4.61
CA GLU A 288 15.19 0.53 4.91
C GLU A 288 15.00 1.66 3.88
N GLU A 289 16.05 2.01 3.13
CA GLU A 289 16.04 3.08 2.12
C GLU A 289 15.80 2.53 0.70
N THR A 290 15.43 1.26 0.58
CA THR A 290 15.22 0.61 -0.71
C THR A 290 14.13 1.32 -1.53
N ARG A 291 14.46 1.59 -2.80
CA ARG A 291 13.54 2.21 -3.78
C ARG A 291 12.92 1.19 -4.76
N GLY A 292 13.16 -0.10 -4.54
CA GLY A 292 12.69 -1.19 -5.42
C GLY A 292 11.17 -1.28 -5.57
N TRP A 293 10.42 -0.66 -4.66
CA TRP A 293 8.96 -0.61 -4.62
C TRP A 293 8.41 0.81 -4.76
N GLY A 294 9.13 1.65 -5.50
CA GLY A 294 8.74 3.03 -5.76
C GLY A 294 9.06 4.00 -4.61
N ALA A 295 9.29 5.24 -5.02
CA ALA A 295 9.45 6.43 -4.18
C ALA A 295 8.44 7.48 -4.64
N ALA A 296 8.17 8.50 -3.81
CA ALA A 296 7.43 9.69 -4.22
C ALA A 296 8.08 10.35 -5.44
N LEU A 297 7.33 11.22 -6.12
CA LEU A 297 7.88 12.10 -7.18
C LEU A 297 9.08 12.91 -6.69
N GLU A 298 9.11 13.24 -5.40
CA GLU A 298 10.19 13.96 -4.73
C GLU A 298 11.23 13.03 -4.08
N GLY A 299 11.22 11.73 -4.35
CA GLY A 299 12.21 10.76 -3.86
C GLY A 299 11.97 10.17 -2.47
N GLU A 300 10.93 10.62 -1.76
CA GLU A 300 10.57 10.11 -0.42
C GLU A 300 10.13 8.63 -0.45
N THR A 301 10.62 7.84 0.50
CA THR A 301 10.27 6.42 0.65
C THR A 301 9.12 6.19 1.64
N VAL A 302 8.85 7.16 2.50
CA VAL A 302 7.78 7.17 3.52
C VAL A 302 6.54 7.83 2.93
N ILE A 303 5.67 7.03 2.33
CA ILE A 303 4.56 7.55 1.51
C ILE A 303 3.27 6.75 1.77
N ARG A 304 2.19 7.18 1.12
CA ARG A 304 1.01 6.31 0.98
C ARG A 304 1.32 5.15 0.06
N ARG A 305 1.02 3.95 0.55
CA ARG A 305 1.24 2.70 -0.17
C ARG A 305 0.01 1.82 -0.06
N SER A 306 -0.14 0.90 -1.01
CA SER A 306 -1.18 -0.12 -0.96
C SER A 306 -0.60 -1.50 -1.27
N ALA A 307 -1.25 -2.54 -0.79
CA ALA A 307 -0.83 -3.92 -1.02
C ALA A 307 -2.02 -4.87 -1.10
N LEU A 308 -1.81 -5.98 -1.80
CA LEU A 308 -2.68 -7.15 -1.76
C LEU A 308 -1.85 -8.34 -1.27
N GLY A 309 -2.38 -9.11 -0.33
CA GLY A 309 -1.76 -10.32 0.16
C GLY A 309 -2.73 -11.48 0.29
N LEU A 310 -2.18 -12.70 0.36
CA LEU A 310 -2.93 -13.93 0.61
C LEU A 310 -2.33 -14.66 1.81
N SER A 311 -3.17 -15.33 2.60
CA SER A 311 -2.73 -16.31 3.60
C SER A 311 -1.97 -17.47 2.94
N ALA A 312 -1.21 -18.24 3.72
CA ALA A 312 -0.45 -19.39 3.22
C ALA A 312 -1.34 -20.46 2.54
N SER A 313 -2.55 -20.67 3.07
CA SER A 313 -3.58 -21.54 2.49
C SER A 313 -4.30 -20.92 1.27
N GLY A 314 -4.21 -19.60 1.09
CA GLY A 314 -4.90 -18.87 0.02
C GLY A 314 -6.40 -18.70 0.27
N ASP A 315 -6.87 -18.93 1.49
CA ASP A 315 -8.27 -18.81 1.92
C ASP A 315 -8.64 -17.41 2.44
N VAL A 316 -7.65 -16.58 2.78
CA VAL A 316 -7.86 -15.19 3.22
C VAL A 316 -7.14 -14.23 2.28
N LEU A 317 -7.90 -13.26 1.77
CA LEU A 317 -7.41 -12.13 1.01
C LEU A 317 -7.23 -10.92 1.94
N TYR A 318 -6.08 -10.27 1.86
CA TYR A 318 -5.76 -9.06 2.59
C TYR A 318 -5.56 -7.89 1.63
N VAL A 319 -6.18 -6.75 1.93
CA VAL A 319 -5.92 -5.47 1.24
C VAL A 319 -5.39 -4.48 2.26
N GLY A 320 -4.19 -3.97 2.03
CA GLY A 320 -3.50 -3.04 2.93
C GLY A 320 -3.42 -1.64 2.36
N LEU A 321 -3.63 -0.63 3.22
CA LEU A 321 -3.44 0.79 2.93
C LEU A 321 -2.56 1.40 4.02
N GLY A 322 -1.33 1.76 3.65
CA GLY A 322 -0.38 2.42 4.53
C GLY A 322 -0.43 3.94 4.36
N ASP A 323 -0.45 4.67 5.47
CA ASP A 323 -0.23 6.12 5.51
C ASP A 323 1.12 6.40 6.18
N HIS A 324 1.99 7.15 5.48
CA HIS A 324 3.38 7.37 5.88
C HIS A 324 4.19 6.07 6.11
N THR A 325 4.12 5.12 5.18
CA THR A 325 4.80 3.83 5.32
C THR A 325 5.97 3.68 4.34
N THR A 326 7.03 2.99 4.79
CA THR A 326 8.06 2.44 3.91
C THR A 326 7.57 1.12 3.30
N ALA A 327 8.24 0.64 2.24
CA ALA A 327 7.94 -0.67 1.67
C ALA A 327 8.13 -1.81 2.70
N ARG A 328 9.14 -1.68 3.57
CA ARG A 328 9.40 -2.63 4.66
C ARG A 328 8.30 -2.60 5.71
N ALA A 329 7.89 -1.42 6.18
CA ALA A 329 6.83 -1.30 7.16
C ALA A 329 5.50 -1.87 6.63
N LEU A 330 5.17 -1.59 5.36
CA LEU A 330 4.02 -2.20 4.70
C LEU A 330 4.14 -3.74 4.64
N ALA A 331 5.29 -4.26 4.22
CA ALA A 331 5.53 -5.71 4.11
C ALA A 331 5.37 -6.41 5.46
N ASP A 332 6.00 -5.86 6.50
CA ASP A 332 6.01 -6.44 7.84
C ASP A 332 4.63 -6.38 8.49
N GLY A 333 3.90 -5.28 8.30
CA GLY A 333 2.53 -5.14 8.76
C GLY A 333 1.56 -6.09 8.05
N MET A 334 1.66 -6.23 6.72
CA MET A 334 0.84 -7.19 5.97
C MET A 334 1.12 -8.64 6.38
N SER A 335 2.39 -8.99 6.57
CA SER A 335 2.75 -10.33 7.03
C SER A 335 2.27 -10.60 8.45
N HIS A 336 2.41 -9.62 9.35
CA HIS A 336 1.87 -9.70 10.72
C HIS A 336 0.35 -9.86 10.76
N ALA A 337 -0.37 -9.24 9.82
CA ALA A 337 -1.83 -9.42 9.68
C ALA A 337 -2.23 -10.83 9.21
N GLY A 338 -1.29 -11.64 8.73
CA GLY A 338 -1.50 -13.03 8.31
C GLY A 338 -1.21 -13.32 6.84
N ALA A 339 -0.76 -12.33 6.06
CA ALA A 339 -0.40 -12.57 4.66
C ALA A 339 0.97 -13.29 4.53
N ASP A 340 0.99 -14.36 3.75
CA ASP A 340 2.17 -15.16 3.45
C ASP A 340 2.85 -14.74 2.13
N ALA A 341 2.03 -14.32 1.17
CA ALA A 341 2.46 -13.71 -0.08
C ALA A 341 1.89 -12.29 -0.18
N VAL A 342 2.72 -11.31 -0.54
CA VAL A 342 2.35 -9.89 -0.56
C VAL A 342 2.88 -9.19 -1.80
N ALA A 343 1.97 -8.63 -2.59
CA ALA A 343 2.25 -7.78 -3.74
C ALA A 343 1.97 -6.30 -3.39
N GLN A 344 2.91 -5.40 -3.71
CA GLN A 344 2.67 -3.97 -3.53
C GLN A 344 1.95 -3.39 -4.75
N LEU A 345 0.83 -2.72 -4.50
CA LEU A 345 0.03 -2.02 -5.51
C LEU A 345 0.54 -0.58 -5.71
N ASP A 346 -0.17 0.22 -6.51
CA ASP A 346 0.24 1.60 -6.80
C ASP A 346 0.41 2.44 -5.52
N VAL A 347 1.27 3.45 -5.60
CA VAL A 347 1.65 4.34 -4.50
C VAL A 347 1.28 5.78 -4.83
N ASN A 348 1.70 6.72 -3.96
CA ASN A 348 1.43 8.17 -3.99
C ASN A 348 0.12 8.56 -3.32
N TYR A 349 -0.06 9.86 -3.05
CA TYR A 349 -1.10 10.36 -2.14
C TYR A 349 -2.55 10.02 -2.54
N SER A 350 -2.85 10.00 -3.84
CA SER A 350 -4.22 9.95 -4.37
C SER A 350 -4.68 8.57 -4.86
N PHE A 351 -3.78 7.59 -5.00
CA PHE A 351 -4.11 6.29 -5.61
C PHE A 351 -4.46 5.19 -4.60
N PRO A 352 -3.66 4.90 -3.55
CA PRO A 352 -4.03 3.99 -2.48
C PRO A 352 -5.40 4.36 -1.93
N LYS A 353 -6.37 3.48 -2.15
CA LYS A 353 -7.72 3.64 -1.61
C LYS A 353 -8.45 2.30 -1.63
N LEU A 354 -9.40 2.17 -0.72
CA LEU A 354 -10.40 1.11 -0.69
C LEU A 354 -11.72 1.78 -0.35
N VAL A 355 -12.71 1.55 -1.21
CA VAL A 355 -14.06 2.06 -1.05
C VAL A 355 -15.05 0.92 -0.97
N LEU A 356 -16.08 1.10 -0.15
CA LEU A 356 -17.33 0.36 -0.22
C LEU A 356 -18.32 1.12 -1.10
N PHE A 357 -19.48 0.53 -1.32
CA PHE A 357 -20.54 1.15 -2.10
C PHE A 357 -21.83 1.18 -1.30
N SER A 358 -22.45 2.36 -1.21
CA SER A 358 -23.83 2.53 -0.80
C SER A 358 -24.72 2.79 -2.01
N GLU A 359 -26.03 2.69 -1.81
CA GLU A 359 -27.03 2.92 -2.85
C GLU A 359 -28.11 3.86 -2.30
N PRO A 360 -27.81 5.17 -2.19
CA PRO A 360 -28.73 6.13 -1.58
C PRO A 360 -30.03 6.30 -2.38
N THR A 361 -29.98 6.02 -3.68
CA THR A 361 -31.16 5.94 -4.55
C THR A 361 -31.05 4.70 -5.43
N PRO A 362 -32.16 4.00 -5.73
CA PRO A 362 -32.13 2.78 -6.53
C PRO A 362 -31.35 2.95 -7.85
N GLY A 363 -30.40 2.06 -8.08
CA GLY A 363 -29.54 2.01 -9.27
C GLY A 363 -28.34 2.95 -9.26
N LYS A 364 -28.23 3.88 -8.30
CA LYS A 364 -27.10 4.83 -8.20
C LYS A 364 -26.17 4.43 -7.07
N LEU A 365 -24.97 3.99 -7.42
CA LEU A 365 -23.95 3.62 -6.44
C LEU A 365 -23.13 4.84 -6.04
N GLU A 366 -22.88 5.01 -4.74
CA GLU A 366 -21.93 5.98 -4.21
C GLU A 366 -20.80 5.27 -3.47
N ALA A 367 -19.56 5.61 -3.80
CA ALA A 367 -18.38 5.12 -3.11
C ALA A 367 -18.26 5.75 -1.72
N GLU A 368 -17.84 4.96 -0.74
CA GLU A 368 -17.60 5.38 0.66
C GLU A 368 -16.27 4.83 1.18
N THR A 369 -15.47 5.64 1.88
CA THR A 369 -14.19 5.18 2.45
C THR A 369 -14.37 4.55 3.84
N LEU A 370 -13.60 3.49 4.10
CA LEU A 370 -13.47 2.91 5.45
C LEU A 370 -12.53 3.69 6.36
N PHE A 371 -11.61 4.45 5.79
CA PHE A 371 -10.49 5.07 6.49
C PHE A 371 -10.46 6.56 6.22
N LYS A 372 -10.32 7.35 7.29
CA LYS A 372 -10.17 8.80 7.21
C LYS A 372 -8.88 9.17 6.49
N GLY A 373 -8.87 10.30 5.80
CA GLY A 373 -7.67 10.88 5.17
C GLY A 373 -7.34 10.35 3.77
N PHE A 374 -7.90 9.23 3.32
CA PHE A 374 -7.71 8.73 1.95
C PHE A 374 -8.61 9.47 0.96
N VAL A 375 -8.04 9.83 -0.20
CA VAL A 375 -8.74 10.61 -1.24
C VAL A 375 -9.66 9.71 -2.05
N PHE A 376 -10.94 10.04 -2.10
CA PHE A 376 -11.93 9.37 -2.94
C PHE A 376 -13.01 10.36 -3.39
N GLU A 377 -13.72 10.01 -4.46
CA GLU A 377 -14.91 10.71 -4.91
C GLU A 377 -16.10 9.75 -4.92
N LYS A 378 -17.32 10.26 -4.71
CA LYS A 378 -18.53 9.45 -4.60
C LYS A 378 -18.84 8.63 -5.86
N ASP A 379 -18.35 9.06 -7.01
CA ASP A 379 -18.56 8.38 -8.28
C ASP A 379 -17.42 7.42 -8.68
N ASP A 380 -16.41 7.23 -7.82
CA ASP A 380 -15.24 6.39 -8.10
C ASP A 380 -15.65 4.94 -8.47
N TYR A 381 -15.02 4.42 -9.54
CA TYR A 381 -15.10 3.05 -10.06
C TYR A 381 -16.45 2.58 -10.63
N ALA A 382 -17.57 2.97 -10.03
CA ALA A 382 -18.89 2.54 -10.46
C ALA A 382 -19.46 3.47 -11.54
N GLU A 383 -19.60 4.76 -11.24
CA GLU A 383 -20.25 5.73 -12.13
C GLU A 383 -19.26 6.43 -13.05
N ARG A 384 -18.09 6.80 -12.51
CA ARG A 384 -17.01 7.45 -13.25
C ARG A 384 -15.93 6.47 -13.66
N ALA A 385 -15.48 6.61 -14.91
CA ALA A 385 -14.40 5.79 -15.44
C ALA A 385 -13.06 6.16 -14.81
N SER A 386 -12.40 5.18 -14.20
CA SER A 386 -11.08 5.31 -13.60
C SER A 386 -10.00 5.43 -14.67
N PRO A 387 -9.10 6.42 -14.56
CA PRO A 387 -7.92 6.51 -15.43
C PRO A 387 -6.93 5.36 -15.18
N ARG A 388 -6.95 4.73 -14.01
CA ARG A 388 -6.06 3.62 -13.63
C ARG A 388 -6.80 2.30 -13.55
N ASP A 389 -6.08 1.20 -13.73
CA ASP A 389 -6.61 -0.11 -13.41
C ASP A 389 -6.94 -0.21 -11.92
N PHE A 390 -7.89 -1.07 -11.60
CA PHE A 390 -8.36 -1.27 -10.23
C PHE A 390 -8.96 -2.66 -10.08
N PHE A 391 -9.02 -3.10 -8.84
CA PHE A 391 -9.71 -4.31 -8.45
C PHE A 391 -11.06 -3.98 -7.84
N TYR A 392 -12.02 -4.88 -8.01
CA TYR A 392 -13.26 -4.85 -7.25
C TYR A 392 -13.65 -6.24 -6.80
N LEU A 393 -14.43 -6.28 -5.73
CA LEU A 393 -14.86 -7.46 -5.02
C LEU A 393 -16.37 -7.58 -5.12
N THR A 394 -16.84 -8.80 -5.35
CA THR A 394 -18.26 -9.14 -5.38
C THR A 394 -18.51 -10.32 -4.45
N ARG A 395 -19.74 -10.45 -3.96
CA ARG A 395 -20.21 -11.67 -3.31
C ARG A 395 -20.18 -12.82 -4.33
N ARG A 396 -19.74 -14.00 -3.89
CA ARG A 396 -19.99 -15.25 -4.64
C ARG A 396 -21.46 -15.63 -4.48
N GLU A 397 -22.03 -16.18 -5.55
CA GLU A 397 -23.37 -16.76 -5.56
C GLU A 397 -23.39 -18.14 -4.90
#